data_AF-A0A923MKZ8-F1
#
_entry.id   AF-A0A923MKZ8-F1
#
_cell.length_a   1.000
_cell.length_b   1.000
_cell.length_c   1.000
_cell.angle_alpha   90.00
_cell.angle_beta   90.00
_cell.angle_gamma   90.00
#
_symmetry.space_group_name_H-M   'P 1'
#
loop_
_entity.id
_entity.type
_entity.pdbx_description
1 polymer ?
#
loop_
_entity_poly.entity_id
_entity_poly.type
_entity_poly.pdbx_seq_one_letter_code
_entity_poly.pdbx_strand_id
1 'polypeptide(L)'
;MSHPDLETRARALVDDKLIRAYWEAVEHYKTTDLVLIYAVGDSKYPVRAFAREELLSSTLPSDIKAKVANPASGAASPPAGGDATFWLLAIFSDEEAACLPVNAKLMAPGGRA
;
A
#
# COMPACT_ATOMS: atom_id res chain seq x y z
N MET A 1 -0.85 18.30 -8.72
CA MET A 1 -2.22 17.85 -9.05
C MET A 1 -2.14 16.33 -9.10
N SER A 2 -2.80 15.59 -8.20
CA SER A 2 -2.83 14.12 -8.33
C SER A 2 -3.54 13.78 -9.63
N HIS A 3 -2.90 12.99 -10.50
CA HIS A 3 -3.53 12.49 -11.71
C HIS A 3 -4.61 11.48 -11.27
N PRO A 4 -5.91 11.78 -11.40
CA PRO A 4 -6.98 10.91 -10.90
C PRO A 4 -6.94 9.52 -11.56
N ASP A 5 -6.32 9.43 -12.73
CA ASP A 5 -6.06 8.18 -13.44
C ASP A 5 -5.09 7.26 -12.68
N LEU A 6 -4.00 7.80 -12.14
CA LEU A 6 -2.98 7.03 -11.42
C LEU A 6 -3.51 6.45 -10.10
N GLU A 7 -4.24 7.25 -9.32
CA GLU A 7 -4.85 6.77 -8.09
C GLU A 7 -5.91 5.70 -8.37
N THR A 8 -6.70 5.85 -9.44
CA THR A 8 -7.68 4.84 -9.87
C THR A 8 -7.00 3.55 -10.28
N ARG A 9 -5.92 3.64 -11.08
CA ARG A 9 -5.12 2.48 -11.49
C ARG A 9 -4.47 1.80 -10.30
N ALA A 10 -3.94 2.57 -9.34
CA ALA A 10 -3.34 2.01 -8.14
C ALA A 10 -4.36 1.33 -7.22
N ARG A 11 -5.58 1.88 -7.09
CA ARG A 11 -6.69 1.21 -6.39
C ARG A 11 -7.09 -0.09 -7.08
N ALA A 12 -7.02 -0.16 -8.41
CA ALA A 12 -7.28 -1.38 -9.17
C ALA A 12 -6.23 -2.50 -8.94
N LEU A 13 -5.07 -2.18 -8.35
CA LEU A 13 -4.06 -3.17 -7.95
C LEU A 13 -4.32 -3.77 -6.55
N VAL A 14 -5.31 -3.24 -5.82
CA VAL A 14 -5.66 -3.72 -4.47
C VAL A 14 -6.49 -5.00 -4.60
N ASP A 15 -5.80 -6.12 -4.66
CA ASP A 15 -6.36 -7.48 -4.69
C ASP A 15 -6.04 -8.27 -3.42
N ASP A 16 -6.67 -9.44 -3.25
CA ASP A 16 -6.44 -10.36 -2.13
C ASP A 16 -4.94 -10.71 -1.93
N LYS A 17 -4.17 -10.78 -3.02
CA LYS A 17 -2.70 -10.99 -2.95
C LYS A 17 -1.97 -9.86 -2.23
N LEU A 18 -2.37 -8.61 -2.48
CA LEU A 18 -1.78 -7.45 -1.83
C LEU A 18 -2.14 -7.42 -0.34
N ILE A 19 -3.40 -7.74 -0.02
CA ILE A 19 -3.88 -7.81 1.37
C ILE A 19 -3.17 -8.93 2.13
N ARG A 20 -2.93 -10.09 1.50
CA ARG A 20 -2.12 -11.17 2.09
C ARG A 20 -0.68 -10.73 2.34
N ALA A 21 -0.03 -10.12 1.34
CA ALA A 21 1.34 -9.61 1.48
C ALA A 21 1.44 -8.59 2.62
N TYR A 22 0.41 -7.78 2.86
CA TYR A 22 0.32 -6.91 4.02
C TYR A 22 0.34 -7.72 5.31
N TRP A 23 -0.55 -8.71 5.47
CA TRP A 23 -0.60 -9.52 6.70
C TRP A 23 0.69 -10.30 6.94
N GLU A 24 1.30 -10.86 5.90
CA GLU A 24 2.62 -11.52 6.00
C GLU A 24 3.69 -10.54 6.49
N ALA A 25 3.66 -9.30 6.00
CA ALA A 25 4.56 -8.24 6.45
C ALA A 25 4.25 -7.78 7.88
N VAL A 26 2.98 -7.72 8.29
CA VAL A 26 2.60 -7.46 9.70
C VAL A 26 3.18 -8.54 10.60
N GLU A 27 3.12 -9.80 10.20
CA GLU A 27 3.72 -10.91 10.95
C GLU A 27 5.24 -10.86 10.98
N HIS A 28 5.89 -10.42 9.90
CA HIS A 28 7.34 -10.27 9.79
C HIS A 28 7.88 -9.10 10.62
N TYR A 29 7.32 -7.90 10.41
CA TYR A 29 7.77 -6.65 11.03
C TYR A 29 7.15 -6.40 12.41
N LYS A 30 6.14 -7.18 12.81
CA LYS A 30 5.38 -7.01 14.06
C LYS A 30 4.72 -5.63 14.22
N THR A 31 4.39 -4.98 13.09
CA THR A 31 3.73 -3.67 13.05
C THR A 31 2.71 -3.61 11.92
N THR A 32 1.64 -2.85 12.13
CA THR A 32 0.63 -2.54 11.10
C THR A 32 0.95 -1.28 10.31
N ASP A 33 1.98 -0.54 10.73
CA ASP A 33 2.43 0.71 10.12
C ASP A 33 3.37 0.45 8.94
N LEU A 34 2.78 -0.09 7.87
CA LEU A 34 3.49 -0.63 6.71
C LEU A 34 3.18 0.16 5.43
N VAL A 35 4.14 0.09 4.52
CA VAL A 35 4.01 0.62 3.16
C VAL A 35 4.31 -0.51 2.19
N LEU A 36 3.37 -0.77 1.29
CA LEU A 36 3.49 -1.77 0.23
C LEU A 36 3.83 -1.06 -1.06
N ILE A 37 4.96 -1.42 -1.65
CA ILE A 37 5.42 -0.94 -2.94
C ILE A 37 5.04 -1.97 -4.00
N TYR A 38 4.20 -1.55 -4.95
CA TYR A 38 3.82 -2.36 -6.10
C TYR A 38 4.55 -1.88 -7.34
N ALA A 39 5.46 -2.68 -7.89
CA ALA A 39 6.17 -2.36 -9.12
C ALA A 39 5.48 -3.00 -10.34
N VAL A 40 4.69 -2.21 -11.07
CA VAL A 40 3.99 -2.64 -12.29
C VAL A 40 5.03 -2.80 -13.40
N GLY A 41 5.40 -4.05 -13.66
CA GLY A 41 6.46 -4.44 -14.61
C GLY A 41 7.48 -5.40 -14.03
N ASP A 42 7.60 -5.47 -12.69
CA ASP A 42 8.44 -6.48 -12.03
C ASP A 42 7.66 -7.80 -11.93
N SER A 43 7.95 -8.73 -12.86
CA SER A 43 7.27 -10.02 -12.93
C SER A 43 7.70 -11.00 -11.83
N LYS A 44 8.76 -10.69 -11.08
CA LYS A 44 9.37 -11.63 -10.12
C LYS A 44 8.96 -11.32 -8.68
N TYR A 45 8.91 -10.04 -8.31
CA TYR A 45 8.50 -9.55 -7.00
C TYR A 45 7.67 -8.28 -7.16
N PRO A 46 6.41 -8.41 -7.62
CA PRO A 46 5.56 -7.25 -7.90
C PRO A 46 5.22 -6.45 -6.64
N VAL A 47 5.26 -7.06 -5.46
CA VAL A 47 4.94 -6.42 -4.18
C VAL A 47 6.10 -6.55 -3.22
N ARG A 48 6.48 -5.44 -2.59
CA ARG A 48 7.47 -5.39 -1.50
C ARG A 48 6.90 -4.58 -0.35
N ALA A 49 6.93 -5.13 0.86
CA ALA A 49 6.46 -4.43 2.05
C ALA A 49 7.66 -3.92 2.86
N PHE A 50 7.52 -2.72 3.41
CA PHE A 50 8.51 -2.10 4.28
C PHE A 50 7.82 -1.44 5.47
N ALA A 51 8.51 -1.39 6.61
CA ALA A 51 8.07 -0.53 7.70
C ALA A 51 8.18 0.95 7.29
N ARG A 52 7.20 1.77 7.68
CA ARG A 52 7.18 3.21 7.37
C ARG A 52 8.47 3.90 7.80
N GLU A 53 8.99 3.56 8.98
CA GLU A 53 10.23 4.13 9.52
C GLU A 53 11.47 3.83 8.64
N GLU A 54 11.55 2.62 8.07
CA GLU A 54 12.63 2.25 7.15
C GLU A 54 12.56 3.07 5.86
N LEU A 55 11.35 3.30 5.34
CA LEU A 55 11.17 4.10 4.12
C LEU A 55 11.43 5.59 4.33
N LEU A 56 11.07 6.13 5.49
CA LEU A 56 11.41 7.51 5.86
C LEU A 56 12.92 7.72 5.91
N SER A 57 13.65 6.70 6.34
CA SER A 57 15.11 6.66 6.39
C SER A 57 15.76 6.36 5.02
N SER A 58 15.00 5.90 4.04
CA SER A 58 15.47 5.51 2.71
C SER A 58 15.58 6.68 1.73
N THR A 59 16.12 6.48 0.53
CA THR A 59 16.33 7.51 -0.50
C THR A 59 15.08 7.78 -1.36
N LEU A 60 13.89 7.62 -0.80
CA LEU A 60 12.64 7.89 -1.51
C LEU A 60 12.45 9.38 -1.85
N PRO A 61 11.65 9.71 -2.89
CA PRO A 61 11.31 11.09 -3.23
C PRO A 61 10.60 11.78 -2.06
N SER A 62 10.91 13.06 -1.84
CA SER A 62 10.36 13.86 -0.75
C SER A 62 8.82 13.92 -0.76
N ASP A 63 8.19 13.95 -1.94
CA ASP A 63 6.73 13.88 -2.08
C ASP A 63 6.14 12.60 -1.49
N ILE A 64 6.77 11.45 -1.73
CA ILE A 64 6.33 10.16 -1.20
C ILE A 64 6.55 10.13 0.31
N LYS A 65 7.73 10.59 0.78
CA LYS A 65 8.02 10.70 2.21
C LYS A 65 7.03 11.59 2.95
N ALA A 66 6.62 12.70 2.35
CA ALA A 66 5.63 13.60 2.93
C ALA A 66 4.26 12.92 3.07
N LYS A 67 3.84 12.12 2.09
CA LYS A 67 2.60 11.34 2.16
C LYS A 67 2.66 10.27 3.25
N VAL A 68 3.72 9.46 3.25
CA VAL A 68 3.92 8.40 4.25
C VAL A 68 4.53 8.92 5.56
N ALA A 69 4.59 10.23 5.77
CA ALA A 69 5.04 10.80 7.05
C ALA A 69 4.06 10.44 8.17
N ASN A 70 2.76 10.39 7.83
CA ASN A 70 1.70 9.99 8.74
C ASN A 70 1.29 8.53 8.51
N PRO A 71 0.84 7.81 9.55
CA PRO A 71 0.32 6.45 9.40
C PRO A 71 -0.89 6.43 8.46
N ALA A 72 -1.03 5.35 7.69
CA ALA A 72 -2.13 5.20 6.72
C ALA A 72 -3.51 5.29 7.40
N SER A 73 -3.62 4.84 8.65
CA SER A 73 -4.85 4.92 9.46
C SER A 73 -5.32 6.35 9.73
N GLY A 74 -4.45 7.35 9.65
CA GLY A 74 -4.83 8.76 9.78
C GLY A 74 -5.24 9.41 8.46
N ALA A 75 -4.88 8.79 7.33
CA ALA A 75 -5.16 9.29 5.98
C ALA A 75 -6.36 8.57 5.31
N ALA A 76 -6.62 7.32 5.68
CA ALA A 76 -7.82 6.58 5.30
C ALA A 76 -8.99 6.89 6.25
N SER A 77 -10.22 6.65 5.79
CA SER A 77 -11.39 6.58 6.68
C SER A 77 -11.13 5.57 7.81
N PRO A 78 -11.65 5.81 9.04
CA PRO A 78 -11.32 5.01 10.20
C PRO A 78 -11.56 3.52 9.91
N PRO A 79 -10.55 2.65 10.09
CA PRO A 79 -10.72 1.23 9.87
C PRO A 79 -11.79 0.67 10.81
N ALA A 80 -12.67 -0.17 10.30
CA ALA A 80 -13.40 -1.07 11.18
C ALA A 80 -12.38 -2.07 11.75
N GLY A 81 -12.52 -2.47 13.02
CA GLY A 81 -11.56 -3.35 13.66
C GLY A 81 -11.31 -4.61 12.82
N GLY A 82 -10.07 -4.83 12.39
CA GLY A 82 -9.65 -5.97 11.57
C GLY A 82 -9.39 -5.68 10.09
N ASP A 83 -9.52 -4.43 9.63
CA ASP A 83 -9.16 -4.06 8.25
C ASP A 83 -7.64 -3.88 8.07
N ALA A 84 -7.11 -4.33 6.93
CA ALA A 84 -5.75 -4.04 6.52
C ALA A 84 -5.65 -2.57 6.11
N THR A 85 -4.84 -1.81 6.84
CA THR A 85 -4.62 -0.39 6.57
C THR A 85 -3.14 -0.13 6.34
N PHE A 86 -2.79 0.32 5.15
CA PHE A 86 -1.41 0.52 4.73
C PHE A 86 -1.29 1.58 3.64
N TRP A 87 -0.08 2.09 3.42
CA TRP A 87 0.20 2.93 2.25
C TRP A 87 0.52 2.05 1.04
N LEU A 88 -0.14 2.27 -0.08
CA LEU A 88 0.22 1.64 -1.35
C LEU A 88 1.00 2.63 -2.20
N LEU A 89 2.23 2.27 -2.56
CA LEU A 89 3.06 2.96 -3.55
C LEU A 89 3.08 2.12 -4.83
N ALA A 90 2.23 2.46 -5.80
CA ALA A 90 2.25 1.83 -7.11
C ALA A 90 3.21 2.58 -8.05
N ILE A 91 4.24 1.90 -8.53
CA ILE A 91 5.22 2.40 -9.50
C ILE A 91 4.85 1.81 -10.86
N PHE A 92 4.47 2.66 -11.80
CA PHE A 92 4.12 2.26 -13.16
C PHE A 92 5.34 2.29 -14.08
N SER A 93 5.28 1.58 -15.20
CA SER A 93 6.39 1.49 -16.16
C SER A 93 6.72 2.82 -16.85
N ASP A 94 5.84 3.83 -16.74
CA ASP A 94 6.01 5.17 -17.31
C ASP A 94 6.75 6.14 -16.34
N GLU A 95 7.49 5.60 -15.36
CA GLU A 95 8.12 6.35 -14.24
C GLU A 95 7.13 7.08 -13.32
N GLU A 96 5.84 7.03 -13.62
CA GLU A 96 4.77 7.56 -12.77
C GLU A 96 4.60 6.70 -11.50
N ALA A 97 4.45 7.36 -10.35
CA ALA A 97 4.19 6.70 -9.08
C ALA A 97 2.94 7.28 -8.41
N ALA A 98 2.05 6.39 -7.97
CA ALA A 98 0.89 6.74 -7.16
C ALA A 98 1.12 6.29 -5.72
N CYS A 99 0.90 7.20 -4.77
CA CYS A 99 0.89 6.87 -3.35
C CYS A 99 -0.45 7.26 -2.75
N LEU A 100 -1.15 6.26 -2.21
CA LEU A 100 -2.48 6.39 -1.63
C LEU A 100 -2.62 5.51 -0.38
N PRO A 101 -3.45 5.93 0.59
CA PRO A 101 -3.79 5.08 1.71
C PRO A 101 -4.81 4.03 1.25
N VAL A 102 -4.55 2.77 1.59
CA VAL A 102 -5.46 1.65 1.34
C VAL A 102 -6.06 1.22 2.66
N ASN A 103 -7.38 1.15 2.68
CA ASN A 103 -8.13 0.43 3.69
C ASN A 103 -8.87 -0.70 2.98
N ALA A 104 -8.47 -1.94 3.26
CA ALA A 104 -9.00 -3.11 2.61
C ALA A 104 -9.31 -4.20 3.64
N LYS A 105 -10.47 -4.84 3.48
CA LYS A 105 -10.81 -6.01 4.27
C LYS A 105 -10.40 -7.27 3.50
N LEU A 106 -9.77 -8.22 4.17
CA LEU A 106 -9.60 -9.56 3.61
C LEU A 106 -11.01 -10.15 3.44
N MET A 107 -11.53 -10.13 2.22
CA MET A 107 -12.75 -10.88 1.94
C MET A 107 -12.35 -12.34 1.97
N ALA A 108 -12.83 -13.07 3.00
CA ALA A 108 -12.64 -14.51 3.05
C ALA A 108 -13.05 -15.13 1.70
N PRO A 109 -12.29 -16.11 1.16
CA PRO A 109 -12.67 -16.78 -0.08
C PRO A 109 -14.00 -17.52 0.16
N GLY A 110 -15.11 -16.87 -0.17
CA GLY A 110 -16.45 -17.37 0.15
C GLY A 110 -17.58 -16.34 0.26
N GLY A 111 -17.37 -15.07 -0.09
CA GLY A 111 -18.44 -14.07 -0.14
C GLY A 111 -19.43 -14.35 -1.27
N ARG A 112 -20.47 -15.14 -1.01
CA ARG A 112 -21.73 -15.06 -1.77
C ARG A 112 -22.30 -13.66 -1.51
N ALA A 113 -22.55 -12.95 -2.61
CA ALA A 113 -23.41 -11.76 -2.65
C ALA A 113 -24.80 -12.06 -2.07
#